data_AF-A0A9P6EID0-F1
#
_entry.id   AF-A0A9P6EID0-F1
#
_cell.length_a   1.000
_cell.length_b   1.000
_cell.length_c   1.000
_cell.angle_alpha   90.00
_cell.angle_beta   90.00
_cell.angle_gamma   90.00
#
_symmetry.space_group_name_H-M   'P 1'
#
loop_
_entity.id
_entity.type
_entity.pdbx_description
1 polymer ?
#
loop_
_entity_poly.entity_id
_entity_poly.type
_entity_poly.pdbx_seq_one_letter_code
_entity_poly.pdbx_strand_id
1 'polypeptide(L)'
;MDPWWQEGIESQAVDRVNRIGQKKDVHVYQLIAENTVESKVLDIQDKKKALIQQAFSGIKRTETQRQQREARLQDLVELFGVRRKASQVEA
;
A
#
# COMPACT_ATOMS: atom_id res chain seq x y z
N MET A 1 -10.09 -0.42 -24.25
CA MET A 1 -10.91 -1.03 -23.19
C MET A 1 -10.49 -0.30 -21.93
N ASP A 2 -11.40 0.47 -21.36
CA ASP A 2 -11.07 1.58 -20.46
C ASP A 2 -10.47 1.07 -19.14
N PRO A 3 -9.47 1.77 -18.57
CA PRO A 3 -8.84 1.35 -17.32
C PRO A 3 -9.86 1.38 -16.18
N TRP A 4 -10.18 0.19 -15.69
CA TRP A 4 -11.14 0.03 -14.62
C TRP A 4 -10.53 0.56 -13.32
N TRP A 5 -11.33 1.29 -12.54
CA TRP A 5 -10.96 1.88 -11.25
C TRP A 5 -10.42 0.90 -10.19
N GLN A 6 -10.59 -0.42 -10.35
CA GLN A 6 -10.12 -1.44 -9.42
C GLN A 6 -9.08 -2.36 -10.07
N GLU A 7 -7.82 -2.16 -9.70
CA GLU A 7 -6.65 -2.99 -10.03
C GLU A 7 -6.90 -4.50 -9.96
N GLY A 8 -7.65 -4.97 -8.94
CA GLY A 8 -7.86 -6.40 -8.70
C GLY A 8 -8.60 -7.14 -9.80
N ILE A 9 -9.44 -6.43 -10.57
CA ILE A 9 -10.17 -7.04 -11.69
C ILE A 9 -9.25 -7.26 -12.89
N GLU A 10 -8.31 -6.33 -13.12
CA GLU A 10 -7.32 -6.45 -14.19
C GLU A 10 -6.35 -7.59 -13.91
N SER A 11 -5.84 -7.70 -12.68
CA SER A 11 -5.00 -8.84 -12.26
C SER A 11 -5.72 -10.17 -12.48
N GLN A 12 -7.01 -10.25 -12.12
CA GLN A 12 -7.80 -11.47 -12.32
C GLN A 12 -7.98 -11.81 -13.81
N ALA A 13 -8.08 -10.81 -14.69
CA ALA A 13 -8.16 -11.02 -16.13
C ALA A 13 -6.82 -11.55 -16.70
N VAL A 14 -5.69 -11.00 -16.25
CA VAL A 14 -4.34 -11.47 -16.63
C VAL A 14 -4.11 -12.91 -16.15
N ASP A 15 -4.53 -13.23 -14.93
CA ASP A 15 -4.42 -14.58 -14.35
C ASP A 15 -5.19 -15.66 -15.13
N ARG A 16 -6.20 -15.27 -15.93
CA ARG A 16 -6.89 -16.23 -16.83
C ARG A 16 -6.02 -16.68 -17.99
N VAL A 17 -5.12 -15.81 -18.46
CA VAL A 17 -4.24 -16.08 -19.61
C VAL A 17 -2.92 -16.68 -19.15
N ASN A 18 -2.39 -16.20 -18.02
CA ASN A 18 -1.16 -16.69 -17.41
C ASN A 18 -1.46 -17.82 -16.41
N ARG A 19 -1.69 -19.03 -16.94
CA ARG A 19 -2.03 -20.22 -16.14
C ARG A 19 -1.01 -21.35 -16.31
N ILE A 20 -0.89 -22.20 -15.29
CA ILE A 20 -0.04 -23.40 -15.31
C ILE A 20 -0.38 -24.24 -16.55
N GLY A 21 0.64 -24.54 -17.35
CA GLY A 21 0.50 -25.30 -18.61
C GLY A 21 0.51 -24.43 -19.88
N GLN A 22 0.52 -23.10 -19.75
CA GLN A 22 0.79 -22.19 -20.87
C GLN A 22 2.24 -22.35 -21.32
N LYS A 23 2.46 -22.59 -22.62
CA LYS A 23 3.79 -22.81 -23.21
C LYS A 23 4.30 -21.65 -24.07
N LYS A 24 3.45 -20.63 -24.26
CA LYS A 24 3.74 -19.46 -25.08
C LYS A 24 3.89 -18.25 -24.19
N ASP A 25 4.75 -17.33 -24.60
CA ASP A 25 4.94 -16.07 -23.90
C ASP A 25 3.66 -15.24 -23.95
N VAL A 26 3.28 -14.70 -22.78
CA VAL A 26 2.09 -13.87 -22.63
C VAL A 26 2.54 -12.42 -22.48
N HIS A 27 2.09 -11.57 -23.40
CA HIS A 27 2.32 -10.14 -23.34
C HIS A 27 1.02 -9.44 -22.95
N VAL A 28 1.08 -8.58 -21.93
CA VAL A 28 -0.04 -7.75 -21.49
C VAL A 28 0.29 -6.31 -21.84
N TYR A 29 -0.60 -5.67 -22.60
CA TYR A 29 -0.46 -4.28 -22.99
C TYR A 29 -1.63 -3.48 -22.44
N GLN A 30 -1.32 -2.46 -21.66
CA GLN A 30 -2.30 -1.49 -21.18
C GLN A 30 -2.18 -0.25 -22.07
N LEU A 31 -3.28 0.08 -22.76
CA LEU A 31 -3.35 1.29 -23.58
C LEU A 31 -3.94 2.40 -22.71
N ILE A 32 -3.18 3.45 -22.48
CA ILE A 32 -3.58 4.57 -21.62
C ILE A 32 -3.48 5.86 -22.44
N ALA A 33 -4.54 6.66 -22.48
CA ALA A 33 -4.50 7.95 -23.14
C ALA A 33 -3.91 9.02 -22.21
N GLU A 34 -2.83 9.67 -22.68
CA GLU A 34 -2.16 10.75 -21.95
C GLU A 34 -3.08 11.97 -21.76
N ASN A 35 -2.93 12.66 -20.61
CA ASN A 35 -3.70 13.85 -20.22
C ASN A 35 -5.22 13.65 -20.11
N THR A 36 -5.68 12.41 -19.96
CA THR A 36 -7.11 12.10 -19.80
C THR A 36 -7.45 11.73 -18.36
N VAL A 37 -8.71 11.37 -18.12
CA VAL A 37 -9.16 10.85 -16.82
C VAL A 37 -8.43 9.55 -16.47
N GLU A 38 -8.03 8.76 -17.47
CA GLU A 38 -7.36 7.47 -17.32
C GLU A 38 -6.01 7.59 -16.62
N SER A 39 -5.18 8.56 -17.02
CA SER A 39 -3.89 8.81 -16.39
C SER A 39 -4.04 9.25 -14.93
N LYS A 40 -5.07 10.06 -14.64
CA LYS A 40 -5.37 10.50 -13.26
C LYS A 40 -5.82 9.35 -12.36
N VAL A 41 -6.57 8.38 -12.90
CA VAL A 41 -6.99 7.19 -12.16
C VAL A 41 -5.77 6.35 -11.79
N LEU A 42 -4.81 6.21 -12.69
CA LEU A 42 -3.55 5.51 -12.44
C LEU A 42 -2.75 6.15 -11.30
N ASP A 43 -2.60 7.48 -11.33
CA ASP A 43 -1.94 8.24 -10.25
C ASP A 43 -2.61 8.03 -8.88
N ILE A 44 -3.95 7.96 -8.86
CA ILE A 44 -4.72 7.71 -7.63
C ILE A 44 -4.48 6.28 -7.14
N GLN A 45 -4.46 5.30 -8.04
CA GLN A 45 -4.18 3.90 -7.71
C GLN A 45 -2.77 3.74 -7.12
N ASP A 46 -1.76 4.40 -7.69
CA ASP A 46 -0.39 4.36 -7.20
C ASP A 46 -0.25 5.02 -5.83
N LYS A 47 -0.88 6.18 -5.62
CA LYS A 47 -0.93 6.82 -4.28
C LYS A 47 -1.57 5.90 -3.24
N LYS A 48 -2.65 5.21 -3.62
CA LYS A 48 -3.34 4.26 -2.74
C LYS A 48 -2.48 3.03 -2.43
N LYS A 49 -1.77 2.48 -3.42
CA LYS A 49 -0.79 1.40 -3.23
C LYS A 49 0.35 1.83 -2.31
N ALA A 50 0.90 3.03 -2.50
CA ALA A 50 1.97 3.56 -1.67
C ALA A 50 1.55 3.74 -0.19
N LEU A 51 0.36 4.28 0.05
CA LEU A 51 -0.20 4.40 1.40
C LEU A 51 -0.40 3.04 2.08
N ILE A 52 -0.92 2.06 1.33
CA ILE A 52 -1.06 0.69 1.80
C ILE A 52 0.31 0.11 2.13
N GLN A 53 1.27 0.19 1.21
CA GLN A 53 2.63 -0.31 1.44
C GLN A 53 3.28 0.34 2.65
N GLN A 54 3.12 1.65 2.85
CA GLN A 54 3.64 2.36 4.02
C GLN A 54 3.00 1.84 5.31
N ALA A 55 1.68 1.67 5.34
CA ALA A 55 0.97 1.09 6.49
C ALA A 55 1.40 -0.36 6.80
N PHE A 56 1.72 -1.16 5.78
CA PHE A 56 2.19 -2.54 5.96
C PHE A 56 3.72 -2.66 6.14
N SER A 57 4.50 -1.62 5.82
CA SER A 57 5.97 -1.64 5.91
C SER A 57 6.48 -1.65 7.36
N GLY A 58 5.67 -1.20 8.33
CA GLY A 58 5.92 -1.40 9.77
C GLY A 58 5.82 -2.87 10.22
N ILE A 59 5.49 -3.80 9.32
CA ILE A 59 5.34 -5.25 9.58
C ILE A 59 6.50 -6.05 8.95
N LYS A 60 7.66 -5.44 8.66
CA LYS A 60 8.90 -6.23 8.42
C LYS A 60 9.47 -6.71 9.76
N ARG A 61 8.89 -7.81 10.27
CA ARG A 61 9.22 -8.39 11.58
C ARG A 61 10.52 -9.18 11.55
N THR A 62 11.59 -8.56 12.04
CA THR A 62 12.69 -9.25 12.75
C THR A 62 12.98 -8.52 14.06
N GLU A 63 11.92 -8.16 14.78
CA GLU A 63 12.00 -7.46 16.06
C GLU A 63 11.39 -8.33 17.15
N THR A 64 12.08 -8.40 18.30
CA THR A 64 11.65 -9.19 19.46
C THR A 64 10.27 -8.73 19.97
N GLN A 65 9.48 -9.62 20.58
CA GLN A 65 8.11 -9.31 21.04
C GLN A 65 8.02 -8.06 21.94
N ARG A 66 9.11 -7.73 22.65
CA ARG A 66 9.20 -6.52 23.48
C ARG A 66 9.24 -5.24 22.65
N GLN A 67 10.03 -5.21 21.59
CA GLN A 67 10.14 -4.08 20.66
C GLN A 67 8.80 -3.84 19.94
N GLN A 68 8.10 -4.92 19.55
CA GLN A 68 6.77 -4.82 18.94
C GLN A 68 5.72 -4.21 19.88
N ARG A 69 5.79 -4.51 21.18
CA ARG A 69 4.89 -3.91 22.17
C ARG A 69 5.18 -2.42 22.35
N GLU A 70 6.46 -2.03 22.42
CA GLU A 70 6.87 -0.64 22.58
C GLU A 70 6.50 0.21 21.34
N ALA A 71 6.74 -0.29 20.13
CA ALA A 71 6.35 0.37 18.89
C ALA A 71 4.82 0.54 18.78
N ARG A 72 4.03 -0.51 19.10
CA ARG A 72 2.56 -0.41 19.12
C ARG A 72 2.04 0.58 20.17
N LEU A 73 2.70 0.67 21.32
CA LEU A 73 2.36 1.64 22.36
C LEU A 73 2.71 3.07 21.91
N GLN A 74 3.80 3.25 21.17
CA GLN A 74 4.14 4.54 20.54
C GLN A 74 3.12 4.93 19.48
N ASP A 75 2.75 4.02 18.58
CA ASP A 75 1.72 4.26 17.55
C ASP A 75 0.37 4.63 18.20
N LEU A 76 0.00 3.97 19.30
CA LEU A 76 -1.20 4.31 20.07
C LEU A 76 -1.12 5.70 20.70
N VAL A 77 0.03 6.08 21.26
CA VAL A 77 0.23 7.40 21.87
C VAL A 77 0.17 8.51 20.82
N GLU A 78 0.70 8.27 19.62
CA GLU A 78 0.63 9.18 18.48
C GLU A 78 -0.79 9.31 17.95
N LEU A 79 -1.50 8.19 17.77
CA LEU A 79 -2.88 8.14 17.29
C LEU A 79 -3.88 8.79 18.25
N PHE A 80 -3.72 8.56 19.56
CA PHE A 80 -4.61 9.12 20.59
C PHE A 80 -4.10 10.46 21.14
N GLY A 81 -3.01 11.01 20.60
CA GLY A 81 -2.53 12.36 20.91
C GLY A 81 -2.19 12.61 22.38
N VAL A 82 -1.87 11.55 23.15
CA VAL A 82 -1.57 11.65 24.57
C VAL A 82 -0.15 12.21 24.75
N ARG A 83 -0.01 13.53 24.59
CA ARG A 83 1.22 14.25 24.94
C ARG A 83 1.43 14.12 26.45
N ARG A 84 2.45 13.36 26.86
CA ARG A 84 2.99 13.46 28.22
C ARG A 84 3.36 14.92 28.45
N LYS A 85 2.65 15.61 29.35
CA LYS A 85 3.07 16.92 29.86
C LYS A 85 4.48 16.73 30.43
N ALA A 86 5.47 17.35 29.79
CA ALA A 86 6.75 17.58 30.43
C ALA A 86 6.48 18.49 31.64
N SER A 87 6.56 17.92 32.84
CA SER A 87 6.56 18.68 34.08
C SER A 87 7.82 19.52 34.13
N GLN A 88 7.68 20.82 33.90
CA GLN A 88 8.57 21.82 34.49
C GLN A 88 8.40 21.74 36.01
N VAL A 89 9.49 21.42 36.72
CA VAL A 89 9.82 22.09 37.98
C VAL A 89 11.34 22.24 37.99
N GLU A 90 11.77 23.47 37.78
CA GLU A 90 13.13 23.99 37.93
C GLU A 90 13.59 23.84 39.39
N ALA A 91 14.90 23.62 39.56
CA ALA A 91 15.61 23.83 40.82
C ALA A 91 16.17 25.24 40.85
#